data_AF-A0A2D8HGQ4-F1
#
_entry.id   AF-A0A2D8HGQ4-F1
#
_cell.length_a   1.000
_cell.length_b   1.000
_cell.length_c   1.000
_cell.angle_alpha   90.00
_cell.angle_beta   90.00
_cell.angle_gamma   90.00
#
_symmetry.space_group_name_H-M   'P 1'
#
loop_
_entity.id
_entity.type
_entity.pdbx_description
1 polymer ?
#
loop_
_entity_poly.entity_id
_entity_poly.type
_entity_poly.pdbx_seq_one_letter_code
_entity_poly.pdbx_strand_id
1 'polypeptide(L)'
;MTRKNTSDSREAVPFIFAVPGDFEAAVKQNEKIVKIMQVWGEEVLNFGTDRLKEDMAIPAQLAECKTPQEVMNVYTNFFQTAFRQYTEEASRLGDLYQKIGPDGDGLATMASGKPEMPQ
;
A
#
# COMPACT_ATOMS: atom_id res chain seq x y z
N MET A 1 -46.10 -9.30 27.78
CA MET A 1 -46.12 -10.56 27.01
C MET A 1 -46.26 -10.15 25.55
N THR A 2 -45.36 -10.44 24.60
CA THR A 2 -44.59 -11.68 24.41
C THR A 2 -43.30 -11.38 23.63
N ARG A 3 -42.19 -11.95 24.08
CA ARG A 3 -40.87 -11.97 23.45
C ARG A 3 -40.87 -12.99 22.32
N LYS A 4 -40.32 -12.67 21.14
CA LYS A 4 -39.64 -13.67 20.30
C LYS A 4 -38.34 -13.11 19.76
N ASN A 5 -37.29 -13.73 20.26
CA ASN A 5 -35.90 -13.61 19.85
C ASN A 5 -35.67 -14.78 18.88
N THR A 6 -35.25 -14.52 17.64
CA THR A 6 -34.61 -15.51 16.77
C THR A 6 -33.79 -14.77 15.72
N SER A 7 -32.50 -14.60 16.00
CA SER A 7 -31.41 -15.08 15.13
C SER A 7 -31.76 -15.21 13.65
N ASP A 8 -31.36 -14.22 12.85
CA ASP A 8 -31.01 -14.47 11.44
C ASP A 8 -29.59 -13.94 11.22
N SER A 9 -28.63 -14.79 11.56
CA SER A 9 -27.21 -14.67 11.29
C SER A 9 -26.95 -14.85 9.79
N ARG A 10 -27.43 -13.91 8.96
CA ARG A 10 -26.92 -13.76 7.59
C ARG A 10 -25.69 -12.90 7.65
N GLU A 11 -24.63 -13.62 7.98
CA GLU A 11 -23.22 -13.39 7.74
C GLU A 11 -22.91 -12.15 6.91
N ALA A 12 -22.00 -11.36 7.47
CA ALA A 12 -21.28 -10.29 6.80
C ALA A 12 -20.71 -10.83 5.48
N VAL A 13 -21.40 -10.54 4.39
CA VAL A 13 -20.80 -10.68 3.06
C VAL A 13 -19.77 -9.56 2.98
N PRO A 14 -18.48 -9.87 2.76
CA PRO A 14 -17.47 -8.85 2.58
C PRO A 14 -17.97 -7.88 1.50
N PHE A 15 -17.68 -6.60 1.69
CA PHE A 15 -18.07 -5.44 0.86
C PHE A 15 -17.79 -5.58 -0.67
N ILE A 16 -17.24 -6.71 -1.11
CA ILE A 16 -16.94 -7.09 -2.49
C ILE A 16 -18.22 -7.47 -3.30
N PHE A 17 -19.38 -7.72 -2.69
CA PHE A 17 -20.51 -8.36 -3.39
C PHE A 17 -21.86 -7.62 -3.49
N ALA A 18 -21.94 -6.32 -3.19
CA ALA A 18 -23.21 -5.58 -3.32
C ALA A 18 -23.09 -4.28 -4.11
N VAL A 19 -23.08 -4.37 -5.44
CA VAL A 19 -23.48 -3.26 -6.31
C VAL A 19 -24.73 -3.70 -7.09
N PRO A 20 -25.94 -3.24 -6.70
CA PRO A 20 -27.12 -3.45 -7.51
C PRO A 20 -27.11 -2.44 -8.67
N GLY A 21 -26.88 -2.95 -9.89
CA GLY A 21 -26.96 -2.18 -11.13
C GLY A 21 -25.71 -2.34 -11.98
N ASP A 22 -25.87 -3.07 -13.08
CA ASP A 22 -24.90 -3.28 -14.16
C ASP A 22 -23.65 -4.14 -13.80
N PHE A 23 -23.86 -5.46 -13.79
CA PHE A 23 -22.80 -6.47 -13.61
C PHE A 23 -21.64 -6.29 -14.59
N GLU A 24 -21.88 -5.77 -15.80
CA GLU A 24 -20.83 -5.57 -16.80
C GLU A 24 -19.93 -4.37 -16.45
N ALA A 25 -20.53 -3.29 -15.92
CA ALA A 25 -19.79 -2.15 -15.37
C ALA A 25 -19.04 -2.56 -14.10
N ALA A 26 -19.66 -3.36 -13.22
CA ALA A 26 -19.00 -3.91 -12.04
C ALA A 26 -17.82 -4.83 -12.40
N VAL A 27 -17.95 -5.67 -13.42
CA VAL A 27 -16.86 -6.53 -13.91
C VAL A 27 -15.72 -5.71 -14.52
N LYS A 28 -16.02 -4.71 -15.37
CA LYS A 28 -15.00 -3.83 -15.97
C LYS A 28 -14.30 -2.94 -14.93
N GLN A 29 -15.03 -2.43 -13.95
CA GLN A 29 -14.47 -1.67 -12.83
C GLN A 29 -13.61 -2.56 -11.94
N ASN A 30 -14.05 -3.80 -11.68
CA ASN A 30 -13.26 -4.79 -10.94
C ASN A 30 -11.98 -5.17 -11.68
N GLU A 31 -11.98 -5.30 -13.01
CA GLU A 31 -10.75 -5.56 -13.78
C GLU A 31 -9.72 -4.43 -13.66
N LYS A 32 -10.15 -3.16 -13.77
CA LYS A 32 -9.23 -2.02 -13.65
C LYS A 32 -8.68 -1.90 -12.23
N ILE A 33 -9.53 -2.05 -11.21
CA ILE A 33 -9.12 -2.00 -9.81
C ILE A 33 -8.16 -3.14 -9.48
N VAL A 34 -8.47 -4.38 -9.91
CA VAL A 34 -7.59 -5.55 -9.70
C VAL A 34 -6.24 -5.34 -10.37
N LYS A 35 -6.21 -4.85 -11.62
CA LYS A 35 -4.94 -4.55 -12.31
C LYS A 35 -4.12 -3.49 -11.59
N ILE A 36 -4.73 -2.40 -11.11
CA ILE A 36 -3.97 -1.38 -10.41
C ILE A 36 -3.49 -1.88 -9.04
N MET A 37 -4.29 -2.67 -8.33
CA MET A 37 -3.86 -3.33 -7.10
C MET A 37 -2.71 -4.31 -7.31
N GLN A 38 -2.70 -5.04 -8.43
CA GLN A 38 -1.57 -5.89 -8.82
C GLN A 38 -0.31 -5.05 -9.05
N VAL A 39 -0.40 -3.99 -9.86
CA VAL A 39 0.75 -3.10 -10.13
C VAL A 39 1.25 -2.44 -8.84
N TRP A 40 0.35 -2.00 -7.96
CA TRP A 40 0.70 -1.42 -6.67
C TRP A 40 1.41 -2.43 -5.76
N GLY A 41 0.88 -3.67 -5.69
CA GLY A 41 1.50 -4.74 -4.91
C GLY A 41 2.86 -5.17 -5.44
N GLU A 42 3.01 -5.27 -6.76
CA GLU A 42 4.29 -5.52 -7.42
C GLU A 42 5.32 -4.43 -7.11
N GLU A 43 4.91 -3.15 -7.18
CA GLU A 43 5.80 -2.02 -6.89
C GLU A 43 6.33 -2.06 -5.44
N VAL A 44 5.46 -2.29 -4.46
CA VAL A 44 5.86 -2.41 -3.05
C VAL A 44 6.83 -3.58 -2.83
N LEU A 45 6.58 -4.72 -3.47
CA LEU A 45 7.44 -5.90 -3.36
C LEU A 45 8.81 -5.67 -4.03
N ASN A 46 8.83 -5.02 -5.19
CA ASN A 46 10.06 -4.68 -5.89
C ASN A 46 10.90 -3.71 -5.06
N PHE A 47 10.28 -2.63 -4.57
CA PHE A 47 10.93 -1.67 -3.70
C PHE A 47 11.52 -2.34 -2.44
N GLY A 48 10.74 -3.17 -1.75
CA GLY A 48 11.21 -3.90 -0.57
C GLY A 48 12.38 -4.84 -0.88
N THR A 49 12.33 -5.52 -2.02
CA THR A 49 13.42 -6.42 -2.47
C THR A 49 14.69 -5.64 -2.76
N ASP A 50 14.60 -4.51 -3.44
CA ASP A 50 15.76 -3.69 -3.78
C ASP A 50 16.38 -3.05 -2.54
N ARG A 51 15.55 -2.55 -1.61
CA ARG A 51 16.04 -2.00 -0.36
C ARG A 51 16.71 -3.05 0.52
N LEU A 52 16.19 -4.28 0.55
CA LEU A 52 16.81 -5.39 1.26
C LEU A 52 18.20 -5.72 0.70
N LYS A 53 18.40 -5.70 -0.63
CA LYS A 53 19.73 -5.90 -1.24
C LYS A 53 20.73 -4.85 -0.77
N GLU A 54 20.31 -3.59 -0.71
CA GLU A 54 21.14 -2.49 -0.21
C GLU A 54 21.48 -2.64 1.28
N ASP A 55 20.51 -3.05 2.11
CA ASP A 55 20.75 -3.34 3.53
C ASP A 55 21.77 -4.47 3.73
N MET A 56 21.66 -5.53 2.92
CA MET A 56 22.58 -6.67 2.95
C MET A 56 23.99 -6.32 2.43
N ALA A 57 24.15 -5.25 1.66
CA ALA A 57 25.46 -4.82 1.17
C ALA A 57 26.27 -4.08 2.25
N ILE A 58 25.62 -3.51 3.28
CA ILE A 58 26.27 -2.68 4.29
C ILE A 58 27.36 -3.42 5.08
N PRO A 59 27.14 -4.65 5.58
CA PRO A 59 28.19 -5.37 6.30
C PRO A 59 29.47 -5.58 5.48
N ALA A 60 29.32 -5.87 4.18
CA ALA A 60 30.46 -6.03 3.29
C ALA A 60 31.21 -4.71 3.08
N GLN A 61 30.49 -3.60 2.84
CA GLN A 61 31.08 -2.27 2.69
C GLN A 61 31.80 -1.82 3.98
N LEU A 62 31.23 -2.11 5.14
CA LEU A 62 31.84 -1.80 6.43
C LEU A 62 33.10 -2.64 6.69
N ALA A 63 33.12 -3.91 6.26
CA ALA A 63 34.30 -4.78 6.39
C ALA A 63 35.49 -4.30 5.54
N GLU A 64 35.24 -3.55 4.47
CA GLU A 64 36.28 -2.96 3.61
C GLU A 64 36.86 -1.65 4.16
N CYS A 65 36.20 -1.03 5.15
CA CYS A 65 36.63 0.24 5.74
C CYS A 65 37.92 0.06 6.56
N LYS A 66 38.88 0.95 6.33
CA LYS A 66 40.19 1.03 7.01
C LYS A 66 40.26 2.20 7.99
N THR A 67 39.32 3.14 7.92
CA THR A 67 39.28 4.31 8.80
C THR A 67 37.86 4.58 9.33
N PRO A 68 37.74 5.23 10.51
CA PRO A 68 36.43 5.66 11.02
C PRO A 68 35.69 6.62 10.07
N GLN A 69 36.42 7.43 9.31
CA GLN A 69 35.84 8.34 8.34
C GLN A 69 35.15 7.58 7.19
N GLU A 70 35.73 6.47 6.72
CA GLU A 70 35.11 5.62 5.70
C GLU A 70 33.80 4.99 6.20
N VAL A 71 33.78 4.54 7.45
CA VAL A 71 32.56 4.04 8.10
C VAL A 71 31.46 5.11 8.12
N MET A 72 31.80 6.34 8.51
CA MET A 72 30.86 7.46 8.51
C MET A 72 30.33 7.77 7.11
N ASN A 73 31.17 7.66 6.08
CA ASN A 73 30.76 7.87 4.70
C ASN A 73 29.79 6.78 4.22
N VAL A 74 30.04 5.50 4.55
CA VAL A 74 29.13 4.39 4.22
C VAL A 74 27.74 4.64 4.80
N TYR A 75 27.65 4.95 6.10
CA TYR A 75 26.35 5.23 6.74
C TYR A 75 25.68 6.48 6.18
N THR A 76 26.43 7.55 5.97
CA THR A 76 25.87 8.80 5.41
C THR A 76 25.27 8.56 4.03
N ASN A 77 26.01 7.89 3.16
CA ASN A 77 25.56 7.55 1.80
C ASN A 77 24.32 6.65 1.84
N PHE A 78 24.32 5.65 2.72
CA PHE A 78 23.19 4.75 2.91
C PHE A 78 21.92 5.50 3.32
N PHE A 79 21.98 6.34 4.36
CA PHE A 79 20.80 7.06 4.83
C PHE A 79 20.32 8.12 3.84
N GLN A 80 21.23 8.84 3.19
CA GLN A 80 20.86 9.78 2.12
C GLN A 80 20.15 9.08 0.96
N THR A 81 20.67 7.92 0.56
CA THR A 81 20.09 7.11 -0.52
C THR A 81 18.72 6.58 -0.12
N ALA A 82 18.61 5.99 1.08
CA ALA A 82 17.34 5.48 1.60
C ALA A 82 16.28 6.60 1.67
N PHE A 83 16.62 7.77 2.22
CA PHE A 83 15.69 8.90 2.30
C PHE A 83 15.14 9.30 0.94
N ARG A 84 16.03 9.43 -0.06
CA ARG A 84 15.62 9.75 -1.43
C ARG A 84 14.68 8.68 -1.99
N GLN A 85 15.08 7.42 -1.88
CA GLN A 85 14.32 6.29 -2.41
C GLN A 85 12.93 6.17 -1.78
N TYR A 86 12.81 6.28 -0.45
CA TYR A 86 11.50 6.26 0.22
C TYR A 86 10.60 7.42 -0.19
N THR A 87 11.18 8.61 -0.42
CA THR A 87 10.42 9.79 -0.86
C THR A 87 9.92 9.64 -2.29
N GLU A 88 10.80 9.15 -3.19
CA GLU A 88 10.45 8.85 -4.57
C GLU A 88 9.38 7.75 -4.65
N GLU A 89 9.52 6.72 -3.80
CA GLU A 89 8.57 5.62 -3.73
C GLU A 89 7.20 6.05 -3.23
N ALA A 90 7.15 6.85 -2.17
CA ALA A 90 5.89 7.42 -1.69
C ALA A 90 5.17 8.23 -2.77
N SER A 91 5.94 8.96 -3.60
CA SER A 91 5.39 9.71 -4.74
C SER A 91 4.86 8.76 -5.82
N ARG A 92 5.62 7.72 -6.20
CA ARG A 92 5.18 6.70 -7.17
C ARG A 92 3.91 5.96 -6.75
N LEU A 93 3.84 5.54 -5.49
CA LEU A 93 2.65 4.87 -4.95
C LEU A 93 1.45 5.83 -4.91
N GLY A 94 1.67 7.11 -4.60
CA GLY A 94 0.66 8.15 -4.70
C GLY A 94 0.09 8.30 -6.12
N ASP A 95 0.95 8.32 -7.13
CA ASP A 95 0.56 8.39 -8.54
C ASP A 95 -0.19 7.14 -9.01
N LEU A 96 0.20 5.96 -8.54
CA LEU A 96 -0.53 4.70 -8.80
C LEU A 96 -1.91 4.73 -8.16
N TYR A 97 -2.03 5.29 -6.96
CA TYR A 97 -3.27 5.33 -6.21
C TYR A 97 -4.28 6.34 -6.77
N GLN A 98 -3.83 7.49 -7.29
CA GLN A 98 -4.69 8.42 -8.03
C GLN A 98 -5.36 7.75 -9.23
N LYS A 99 -4.78 6.69 -9.80
CA LYS A 99 -5.38 5.96 -10.93
C LYS A 99 -6.53 5.04 -10.52
N ILE A 100 -6.72 4.78 -9.22
CA ILE A 100 -7.74 3.86 -8.65
C ILE A 100 -9.10 4.55 -8.47
N GLY A 101 -9.14 5.84 -8.09
CA GLY A 101 -10.39 6.56 -7.83
C GLY A 101 -11.21 6.83 -9.11
N PRO A 102 -12.56 6.85 -9.05
CA PRO A 102 -13.39 7.22 -10.19
C PRO A 102 -13.13 8.67 -10.67
N ASP A 103 -12.73 9.56 -9.75
CA ASP A 103 -12.41 10.97 -10.03
C ASP A 103 -10.93 11.34 -9.70
N GLY A 104 -10.10 10.35 -9.35
CA GLY A 104 -8.69 10.57 -8.96
C GLY A 104 -8.45 10.93 -7.48
N ASP A 105 -9.42 10.70 -6.59
CA ASP A 105 -9.45 11.20 -5.22
C ASP A 105 -9.10 10.18 -4.11
N GLY A 106 -8.67 8.96 -4.46
CA GLY A 106 -8.60 7.85 -3.50
C GLY A 106 -7.83 8.13 -2.20
N LEU A 107 -6.86 9.07 -2.23
CA LEU A 107 -6.02 9.49 -1.09
C LEU A 107 -6.81 10.27 -0.03
N ALA A 108 -7.83 11.03 -0.45
CA ALA A 108 -8.70 11.77 0.44
C ALA A 108 -9.62 10.83 1.24
N THR A 109 -10.09 9.74 0.64
CA THR A 109 -11.05 8.80 1.23
C THR A 109 -10.47 8.00 2.41
N MET A 110 -9.16 7.73 2.40
CA MET A 110 -8.45 7.03 3.49
C MET A 110 -7.98 7.98 4.60
N ALA A 111 -7.59 9.22 4.23
CA ALA A 111 -7.20 10.25 5.20
C ALA A 111 -8.38 10.77 6.02
N SER A 112 -9.60 10.71 5.47
CA SER A 112 -10.83 11.16 6.13
C SER A 112 -11.43 10.13 7.08
N GLY A 113 -10.62 9.31 7.78
CA GLY A 113 -11.06 8.31 8.74
C GLY A 113 -12.12 8.81 9.73
N LYS A 114 -13.40 8.74 9.32
CA LYS A 114 -14.56 8.71 10.18
C LYS A 114 -14.99 7.25 10.20
N PRO A 115 -14.63 6.49 11.25
CA PRO A 115 -15.35 5.27 11.55
C PRO A 115 -16.75 5.71 11.99
N GLU A 116 -17.68 5.82 11.05
CA GLU A 116 -19.10 5.88 11.39
C GLU A 116 -19.50 4.48 11.85
N MET A 117 -19.47 4.29 13.16
CA MET A 117 -20.15 3.15 13.79
C MET A 117 -21.65 3.31 13.54
N PRO A 118 -22.35 2.26 13.09
CA PRO A 118 -23.79 2.31 12.89
C PRO A 118 -24.47 2.58 14.25
N GLN A 119 -25.39 3.55 14.29
CA GLN A 119 -26.29 3.77 15.43
C GLN A 119 -27.40 2.72 15.45
#